data_AF-M5E254-F1
#
_entry.id   AF-M5E254-F1
#
_cell.length_a   1.000
_cell.length_b   1.000
_cell.length_c   1.000
_cell.angle_alpha   90.00
_cell.angle_beta   90.00
_cell.angle_gamma   90.00
#
_symmetry.space_group_name_H-M   'P 1'
#
loop_
_entity.id
_entity.type
_entity.pdbx_description
1 polymer ?
#
loop_
_entity_poly.entity_id
_entity_poly.type
_entity_poly.pdbx_seq_one_letter_code
_entity_poly.pdbx_strand_id
1 'polypeptide(L)'
;MSLLSEINLYKIKDIDNQVSIISLLGNRKDRLLLNRNEVGSAAVIGDIVLLVKNDKDNNLKQRKAINYSVKKVKGRFSDVKEYKYLKMKVLYDFNRYYLNKKEIEAVEKDKDHIKFERLMDNNKEDIKKLITYNKDENVEPFNHTNYEVENILNSKKIFSQEIGNKFDWGWSLMEIYQIDNDNFVSFKQSSYFRERQRGEFFKINKKAVDFMRTFEDDKADFLD
;
A
#
# COMPACT_ATOMS: atom_id res chain seq x y z
N MET A 1 -8.20 -25.14 1.80
CA MET A 1 -8.90 -24.02 1.12
C MET A 1 -7.84 -23.12 0.51
N SER A 2 -8.10 -22.43 -0.61
CA SER A 2 -7.09 -21.56 -1.22
C SER A 2 -7.02 -20.22 -0.46
N LEU A 3 -5.84 -19.68 -0.23
CA LEU A 3 -5.67 -18.39 0.46
C LEU A 3 -6.51 -17.26 -0.18
N LEU A 4 -6.70 -17.32 -1.50
CA LEU A 4 -7.52 -16.38 -2.27
C LEU A 4 -9.02 -16.45 -2.01
N SER A 5 -9.55 -17.62 -1.61
CA SER A 5 -10.96 -17.70 -1.21
C SER A 5 -11.20 -17.00 0.13
N GLU A 6 -10.12 -16.74 0.85
CA GLU A 6 -10.12 -16.13 2.16
C GLU A 6 -9.66 -14.68 2.12
N ILE A 7 -9.05 -14.13 1.05
CA ILE A 7 -8.61 -12.72 1.03
C ILE A 7 -9.35 -11.91 -0.02
N ASN A 8 -9.79 -10.71 0.35
CA ASN A 8 -10.53 -9.84 -0.56
C ASN A 8 -10.25 -8.35 -0.28
N LEU A 9 -10.60 -7.52 -1.25
CA LEU A 9 -10.75 -6.08 -1.06
C LEU A 9 -12.21 -5.78 -0.77
N TYR A 10 -12.45 -4.89 0.17
CA TYR A 10 -13.79 -4.46 0.52
C TYR A 10 -13.90 -2.94 0.45
N LYS A 11 -15.05 -2.45 0.01
CA LYS A 11 -15.44 -1.04 0.16
C LYS A 11 -16.16 -0.85 1.48
N ILE A 12 -15.81 0.17 2.25
CA ILE A 12 -16.62 0.62 3.38
C ILE A 12 -17.93 1.19 2.85
N LYS A 13 -19.05 0.54 3.17
CA LYS A 13 -20.38 0.99 2.81
C LYS A 13 -20.94 1.97 3.83
N ASP A 14 -20.75 1.66 5.11
CA ASP A 14 -21.41 2.37 6.22
C ASP A 14 -20.57 2.32 7.50
N ILE A 15 -20.70 3.33 8.36
CA ILE A 15 -20.02 3.44 9.65
C ILE A 15 -20.99 3.99 10.69
N ASP A 16 -21.61 3.07 11.44
CA ASP A 16 -22.42 3.37 12.62
C ASP A 16 -21.70 2.83 13.88
N ASN A 17 -22.38 1.98 14.66
CA ASN A 17 -21.79 1.22 15.76
C ASN A 17 -20.75 0.19 15.27
N GLN A 18 -20.90 -0.28 14.02
CA GLN A 18 -19.96 -1.17 13.34
C GLN A 18 -19.68 -0.66 11.92
N VAL A 19 -18.52 -1.03 11.39
CA VAL A 19 -18.09 -0.73 10.03
C VAL A 19 -18.61 -1.81 9.10
N SER A 20 -19.55 -1.45 8.24
CA SER A 20 -20.10 -2.35 7.23
C SER A 20 -19.25 -2.28 5.95
N ILE A 21 -18.69 -3.41 5.53
CA ILE A 21 -17.86 -3.50 4.34
C ILE A 21 -18.47 -4.47 3.30
N ILE A 22 -18.29 -4.19 2.00
CA ILE A 22 -18.78 -5.02 0.89
C ILE A 22 -17.62 -5.39 -0.01
N SER A 23 -17.54 -6.68 -0.38
CA SER A 23 -16.51 -7.22 -1.26
C SER A 23 -16.49 -6.52 -2.63
N LEU A 24 -15.28 -6.24 -3.10
CA LEU A 24 -14.95 -5.65 -4.40
C LEU A 24 -14.41 -6.68 -5.39
N LEU A 25 -13.88 -7.81 -4.91
CA LEU A 25 -13.32 -8.84 -5.78
C LEU A 25 -14.26 -10.06 -5.83
N GLY A 26 -14.58 -10.49 -7.05
CA GLY A 26 -15.37 -11.69 -7.32
C GLY A 26 -16.86 -11.41 -7.57
N ASN A 27 -17.59 -12.46 -7.93
CA ASN A 27 -18.95 -12.33 -8.46
C ASN A 27 -20.03 -12.15 -7.37
N ARG A 28 -19.71 -12.44 -6.10
CA ARG A 28 -20.64 -12.31 -4.97
C ARG A 28 -20.27 -11.09 -4.14
N LYS A 29 -21.23 -10.18 -3.96
CA LYS A 29 -21.10 -9.00 -3.09
C LYS A 29 -21.29 -9.40 -1.62
N ASP A 30 -20.32 -10.14 -1.10
CA ASP A 30 -20.33 -10.54 0.31
C ASP A 30 -20.20 -9.30 1.20
N ARG A 31 -20.97 -9.26 2.29
CA ARG A 31 -20.98 -8.16 3.26
C ARG A 31 -20.44 -8.66 4.59
N LEU A 32 -19.55 -7.89 5.22
CA LEU A 32 -19.05 -8.15 6.56
C LEU A 32 -19.31 -6.94 7.47
N LEU A 33 -19.41 -7.21 8.77
CA LEU A 33 -19.47 -6.20 9.82
C LEU A 33 -18.21 -6.32 10.67
N LEU A 34 -17.52 -5.20 10.88
CA LEU A 34 -16.30 -5.12 11.67
C LEU A 34 -16.44 -4.10 12.78
N ASN A 35 -15.71 -4.29 13.87
CA ASN A 35 -15.59 -3.23 14.87
C ASN A 35 -14.69 -2.10 14.34
N ARG A 36 -14.93 -0.87 14.81
CA ARG A 36 -14.21 0.31 14.32
C ARG A 36 -12.70 0.26 14.56
N ASN A 37 -12.29 -0.37 15.66
CA ASN A 37 -10.88 -0.60 15.99
C ASN A 37 -10.19 -1.59 15.04
N GLU A 38 -10.91 -2.49 14.37
CA GLU A 38 -10.33 -3.42 13.41
C GLU A 38 -9.91 -2.72 12.11
N VAL A 39 -10.64 -1.70 11.66
CA VAL A 39 -10.39 -1.00 10.38
C VAL A 39 -9.54 0.27 10.56
N GLY A 40 -9.47 0.78 11.79
CA GLY A 40 -8.78 2.02 12.14
C GLY A 40 -9.75 3.19 12.33
N SER A 41 -9.47 4.02 13.34
CA SER A 41 -10.35 5.13 13.76
C SER A 41 -10.61 6.18 12.67
N ALA A 42 -9.64 6.36 11.78
CA ALA A 42 -9.68 7.33 10.68
C ALA A 42 -10.46 6.86 9.44
N ALA A 43 -10.94 5.62 9.40
CA ALA A 43 -11.66 5.07 8.26
C ALA A 43 -12.99 5.81 7.99
N VAL A 44 -13.35 5.95 6.71
CA VAL A 44 -14.57 6.65 6.24
C VAL A 44 -15.30 5.87 5.14
N ILE A 45 -16.55 6.23 4.90
CA ILE A 45 -17.39 5.61 3.88
C ILE A 45 -16.76 5.74 2.47
N GLY A 46 -16.56 4.58 1.85
CA GLY A 46 -16.00 4.42 0.52
C GLY A 46 -14.51 4.14 0.47
N ASP A 47 -13.82 4.10 1.61
CA ASP A 47 -12.46 3.55 1.68
C ASP A 47 -12.41 2.09 1.25
N ILE A 48 -11.20 1.63 0.90
CA ILE A 48 -10.93 0.25 0.56
C ILE A 48 -10.18 -0.43 1.71
N VAL A 49 -10.55 -1.66 2.02
CA VAL A 49 -9.94 -2.47 3.08
C VAL A 49 -9.48 -3.80 2.50
N LEU A 50 -8.20 -4.14 2.64
CA LEU A 50 -7.69 -5.49 2.39
C LEU A 50 -7.83 -6.33 3.66
N LEU A 51 -8.45 -7.50 3.53
CA LEU A 51 -8.82 -8.32 4.69
C LEU A 51 -9.03 -9.79 4.33
N VAL A 52 -8.81 -10.66 5.33
CA VAL A 52 -9.27 -12.04 5.30
C VAL A 52 -10.79 -12.15 5.56
N LYS A 53 -11.54 -12.70 4.61
CA LYS A 53 -12.88 -13.28 4.69
C LYS A 53 -12.88 -14.47 5.65
N ASN A 54 -13.10 -14.23 6.93
CA ASN A 54 -13.46 -15.26 7.90
C ASN A 54 -14.60 -14.75 8.78
N ASP A 55 -15.49 -15.67 9.15
CA ASP A 55 -16.82 -15.34 9.67
C ASP A 55 -16.91 -15.27 11.20
N LYS A 56 -15.99 -15.86 11.98
CA LYS A 56 -16.11 -15.88 13.45
C LYS A 56 -14.77 -16.01 14.18
N ASP A 57 -14.60 -15.18 15.21
CA ASP A 57 -13.89 -15.28 16.50
C ASP A 57 -12.55 -16.02 16.68
N ASN A 58 -12.11 -16.92 15.78
CA ASN A 58 -11.03 -17.86 16.10
C ASN A 58 -9.61 -17.40 15.76
N ASN A 59 -9.38 -16.19 15.20
CA ASN A 59 -8.01 -15.66 15.07
C ASN A 59 -7.91 -14.13 14.83
N LEU A 60 -8.56 -13.32 15.68
CA LEU A 60 -8.43 -11.85 15.67
C LEU A 60 -6.96 -11.36 15.80
N LYS A 61 -6.05 -12.15 16.39
CA LYS A 61 -4.64 -11.76 16.58
C LYS A 61 -3.80 -11.77 15.30
N GLN A 62 -4.22 -12.47 14.24
CA GLN A 62 -3.49 -12.56 12.96
C GLN A 62 -4.18 -11.81 11.82
N ARG A 63 -5.40 -11.30 12.04
CA ARG A 63 -6.17 -10.59 11.03
C ARG A 63 -5.70 -9.14 10.90
N LYS A 64 -4.71 -8.88 10.04
CA LYS A 64 -4.36 -7.50 9.68
C LYS A 64 -5.40 -6.98 8.69
N ALA A 65 -6.22 -6.03 9.11
CA ALA A 65 -6.99 -5.20 8.18
C ALA A 65 -6.10 -4.05 7.73
N ILE A 66 -6.05 -3.79 6.43
CA ILE A 66 -5.25 -2.70 5.87
C ILE A 66 -6.20 -1.76 5.16
N ASN A 67 -6.34 -0.56 5.72
CA ASN A 67 -7.19 0.48 5.18
C ASN A 67 -6.41 1.33 4.16
N TYR A 68 -7.05 1.61 3.03
CA TYR A 68 -6.58 2.52 1.98
C TYR A 68 -7.57 3.67 1.85
N SER A 69 -7.11 4.87 2.20
CA SER A 69 -7.88 6.10 2.03
C SER A 69 -8.00 6.43 0.54
N VAL A 70 -9.08 6.04 -0.14
CA VAL A 70 -9.22 6.30 -1.60
C VAL A 70 -9.98 7.59 -1.92
N LYS A 71 -10.49 8.27 -0.89
CA LYS A 71 -11.20 9.54 -1.01
C LYS A 71 -10.50 10.65 -0.23
N LYS A 72 -10.57 11.86 -0.79
CA LYS A 72 -10.27 13.08 -0.02
C LYS A 72 -11.49 13.46 0.81
N VAL A 73 -11.31 13.60 2.12
CA VAL A 73 -12.32 14.14 3.04
C VAL A 73 -11.68 15.30 3.79
N LYS A 74 -12.47 16.29 4.24
CA LYS A 74 -11.91 17.44 4.98
C LYS A 74 -11.10 16.96 6.19
N GLY A 75 -9.84 17.38 6.27
CA GLY A 75 -8.92 16.96 7.34
C GLY A 75 -8.28 15.58 7.17
N ARG A 76 -8.51 14.90 6.03
CA ARG A 76 -7.94 13.58 5.73
C ARG A 76 -7.45 13.49 4.28
N PHE A 77 -6.24 12.96 4.09
CA PHE A 77 -5.66 12.74 2.78
C PHE A 77 -6.12 11.41 2.17
N SER A 78 -6.17 11.33 0.84
CA SER A 78 -6.24 10.05 0.15
C SER A 78 -4.82 9.48 0.03
N ASP A 79 -4.68 8.19 0.31
CA ASP A 79 -3.42 7.43 0.24
C ASP A 79 -3.07 6.97 -1.18
N VAL A 80 -3.95 7.22 -2.18
CA VAL A 80 -3.90 6.54 -3.47
C VAL A 80 -4.46 7.40 -4.60
N LYS A 81 -3.59 7.72 -5.56
CA LYS A 81 -3.85 8.69 -6.64
C LYS A 81 -4.60 8.09 -7.81
N GLU A 82 -4.22 6.88 -8.20
CA GLU A 82 -4.78 6.17 -9.35
C GLU A 82 -4.87 4.68 -9.05
N TYR A 83 -5.64 3.98 -9.87
CA TYR A 83 -5.75 2.53 -9.79
C TYR A 83 -4.37 1.84 -9.84
N LYS A 84 -3.43 2.30 -10.67
CA LYS A 84 -2.08 1.72 -10.78
C LYS A 84 -1.34 1.74 -9.44
N TYR A 85 -1.37 2.88 -8.74
CA TYR A 85 -0.78 3.02 -7.40
C TYR A 85 -1.48 2.16 -6.35
N LEU A 86 -2.82 2.13 -6.38
CA LEU A 86 -3.60 1.34 -5.43
C LEU A 86 -3.35 -0.15 -5.62
N LYS A 87 -3.43 -0.64 -6.85
CA LYS A 87 -3.20 -2.04 -7.20
C LYS A 87 -1.87 -2.50 -6.65
N MET A 88 -0.82 -1.75 -6.93
CA MET A 88 0.53 -2.05 -6.50
C MET A 88 0.69 -2.01 -4.97
N LYS A 89 0.16 -1.00 -4.25
CA LYS A 89 0.21 -0.96 -2.78
C LYS A 89 -0.54 -2.15 -2.17
N VAL A 90 -1.71 -2.46 -2.70
CA VAL A 90 -2.50 -3.63 -2.30
C VAL A 90 -1.75 -4.93 -2.55
N LEU A 91 -1.10 -5.09 -3.70
CA LEU A 91 -0.29 -6.26 -4.03
C LEU A 91 0.93 -6.37 -3.11
N TYR A 92 1.56 -5.24 -2.77
CA TYR A 92 2.66 -5.21 -1.81
C TYR A 92 2.23 -5.70 -0.43
N ASP A 93 1.16 -5.11 0.10
CA ASP A 93 0.60 -5.48 1.39
C ASP A 93 0.08 -6.94 1.38
N PHE A 94 -0.49 -7.40 0.25
CA PHE A 94 -0.87 -8.79 0.04
C PHE A 94 0.31 -9.75 0.18
N ASN A 95 1.39 -9.52 -0.58
CA ASN A 95 2.60 -10.35 -0.51
C ASN A 95 3.22 -10.34 0.88
N ARG A 96 3.41 -9.13 1.44
CA ARG A 96 4.12 -8.95 2.71
C ARG A 96 3.36 -9.58 3.87
N TYR A 97 2.06 -9.31 3.99
CA TYR A 97 1.31 -9.69 5.19
C TYR A 97 0.56 -11.00 5.07
N TYR A 98 0.29 -11.49 3.85
CA TYR A 98 -0.50 -12.71 3.67
C TYR A 98 0.25 -13.84 2.97
N LEU A 99 1.23 -13.53 2.09
CA LEU A 99 2.14 -14.55 1.56
C LEU A 99 3.44 -14.67 2.38
N ASN A 100 3.67 -13.75 3.32
CA ASN A 100 4.93 -13.61 4.06
C ASN A 100 6.15 -13.51 3.11
N LYS A 101 5.96 -12.86 1.96
CA LYS A 101 7.00 -12.61 0.95
C LYS A 101 7.33 -11.12 0.92
N LYS A 102 8.59 -10.79 1.22
CA LYS A 102 9.09 -9.40 1.17
C LYS A 102 9.38 -8.95 -0.26
N GLU A 103 9.70 -9.89 -1.13
CA GLU A 103 10.05 -9.68 -2.53
C GLU A 103 8.89 -10.10 -3.43
N ILE A 104 8.58 -9.30 -4.45
CA ILE A 104 7.41 -9.49 -5.30
C ILE A 104 7.82 -9.91 -6.71
N GLU A 105 8.87 -9.32 -7.26
CA GLU A 105 9.31 -9.52 -8.65
C GLU A 105 10.78 -9.96 -8.79
N ALA A 106 11.61 -9.81 -7.74
CA ALA A 106 13.00 -10.31 -7.73
C ALA A 106 13.08 -11.85 -7.66
N VAL A 107 11.94 -12.48 -7.42
CA VAL A 107 11.71 -13.92 -7.41
C VAL A 107 10.48 -14.22 -8.25
N GLU A 108 10.35 -15.45 -8.74
CA GLU A 108 9.16 -15.88 -9.47
C GLU A 108 7.90 -15.57 -8.64
N LYS A 109 6.97 -14.81 -9.23
CA LYS A 109 5.75 -14.40 -8.54
C LYS A 109 4.99 -15.63 -8.05
N ASP A 110 4.46 -15.53 -6.83
CA ASP A 110 3.60 -16.59 -6.30
C ASP A 110 2.36 -16.79 -7.18
N LYS A 111 1.91 -18.05 -7.36
CA LYS A 111 0.67 -18.34 -8.10
C LYS A 111 -0.52 -17.60 -7.51
N ASP A 112 -0.57 -17.41 -6.20
CA ASP A 112 -1.64 -16.70 -5.55
C ASP A 112 -1.51 -15.18 -5.70
N HIS A 113 -0.29 -14.64 -5.80
CA HIS A 113 -0.07 -13.25 -6.23
C HIS A 113 -0.66 -13.01 -7.62
N ILE A 114 -0.27 -13.83 -8.61
CA ILE A 114 -0.71 -13.65 -10.00
C ILE A 114 -2.23 -13.70 -10.10
N LYS A 115 -2.87 -14.62 -9.39
CA LYS A 115 -4.34 -14.72 -9.37
C LYS A 115 -4.98 -13.50 -8.69
N PHE A 116 -4.43 -13.02 -7.58
CA PHE A 116 -4.95 -11.84 -6.89
C PHE A 116 -4.82 -10.58 -7.76
N GLU A 117 -3.68 -10.41 -8.43
CA GLU A 117 -3.43 -9.37 -9.42
C GLU A 117 -4.50 -9.39 -10.53
N ARG A 118 -4.78 -10.57 -11.11
CA ARG A 118 -5.84 -10.73 -12.12
C ARG A 118 -7.23 -10.37 -11.58
N LEU A 119 -7.53 -10.73 -10.34
CA LEU A 119 -8.82 -10.36 -9.71
C LEU A 119 -8.95 -8.84 -9.59
N MET A 120 -7.89 -8.13 -9.22
CA MET A 120 -7.90 -6.67 -9.20
C MET A 120 -8.15 -6.11 -10.59
N ASP A 121 -7.43 -6.60 -11.60
CA ASP A 121 -7.55 -6.12 -12.98
C ASP A 121 -8.94 -6.33 -13.58
N ASN A 122 -9.56 -7.48 -13.28
CA ASN A 122 -10.95 -7.76 -13.68
C ASN A 122 -11.96 -6.80 -13.05
N ASN A 123 -11.65 -6.21 -11.89
CA ASN A 123 -12.52 -5.28 -11.15
C ASN A 123 -12.03 -3.82 -11.21
N LYS A 124 -11.08 -3.53 -12.13
CA LYS A 124 -10.40 -2.23 -12.25
C LYS A 124 -11.35 -1.05 -12.27
N GLU A 125 -12.38 -1.08 -13.11
CA GLU A 125 -13.27 0.06 -13.31
C GLU A 125 -14.13 0.35 -12.07
N ASP A 126 -14.56 -0.67 -11.34
CA ASP A 126 -15.33 -0.47 -10.11
C ASP A 126 -14.47 0.05 -8.97
N ILE A 127 -13.21 -0.42 -8.87
CA ILE A 127 -12.23 0.11 -7.92
C ILE A 127 -11.88 1.56 -8.28
N LYS A 128 -11.66 1.86 -9.56
CA LYS A 128 -11.29 3.20 -10.05
C LYS A 128 -12.35 4.25 -9.72
N LYS A 129 -13.65 3.91 -9.77
CA LYS A 129 -14.76 4.80 -9.38
C LYS A 129 -14.70 5.26 -7.91
N LEU A 130 -14.01 4.51 -7.04
CA LEU A 130 -13.88 4.87 -5.62
C LEU A 130 -12.78 5.90 -5.38
N ILE A 131 -11.83 6.01 -6.32
CA ILE A 131 -10.68 6.90 -6.22
C ILE A 131 -11.12 8.30 -6.67
N THR A 132 -11.29 9.22 -5.71
CA THR A 132 -11.75 10.59 -6.02
C THR A 132 -10.65 11.63 -5.99
N TYR A 133 -9.41 11.23 -5.68
CA TYR A 133 -8.26 12.12 -5.50
C TYR A 133 -7.87 12.92 -6.77
N ASN A 134 -8.29 12.49 -7.97
CA ASN A 134 -7.84 13.10 -9.25
C ASN A 134 -8.92 13.86 -10.05
N LYS A 135 -10.22 13.77 -9.73
CA LYS A 135 -11.23 14.49 -10.55
C LYS A 135 -11.34 15.97 -10.19
N ASP A 136 -11.07 16.32 -8.93
CA ASP A 136 -11.41 17.64 -8.40
C ASP A 136 -10.19 18.59 -8.29
N GLU A 137 -8.94 18.12 -8.41
CA GLU A 137 -7.74 18.94 -8.15
C GLU A 137 -6.91 19.31 -9.39
N ASN A 138 -7.04 18.66 -10.56
CA ASN A 138 -6.17 18.90 -11.73
C ASN A 138 -4.64 18.96 -11.39
N VAL A 139 -4.19 18.28 -10.33
CA VAL A 139 -2.77 18.27 -9.91
C VAL A 139 -2.11 16.98 -10.36
N GLU A 140 -1.04 17.09 -11.15
CA GLU A 140 -0.24 15.94 -11.58
C GLU A 140 0.63 15.38 -10.42
N PRO A 141 0.88 14.06 -10.37
CA PRO A 141 1.79 13.47 -9.40
C PRO A 141 3.22 14.04 -9.54
N PHE A 142 3.82 14.47 -8.42
CA PHE A 142 5.25 14.78 -8.37
C PHE A 142 6.07 13.48 -8.37
N ASN A 143 6.57 13.08 -9.55
CA ASN A 143 7.60 12.05 -9.74
C ASN A 143 8.87 12.75 -10.22
N HIS A 144 9.89 12.84 -9.37
CA HIS A 144 11.17 13.48 -9.72
C HIS A 144 12.13 12.52 -10.42
N THR A 145 11.60 11.47 -11.04
CA THR A 145 12.37 10.46 -11.76
C THR A 145 11.77 10.25 -13.16
N ASN A 146 12.61 9.84 -14.10
CA ASN A 146 12.15 9.41 -15.42
C ASN A 146 11.66 7.96 -15.43
N TYR A 147 11.64 7.29 -14.28
CA TYR A 147 11.17 5.92 -14.16
C TYR A 147 9.68 5.92 -13.88
N GLU A 148 8.96 5.05 -14.57
CA GLU A 148 7.60 4.73 -14.18
C GLU A 148 7.60 4.16 -12.76
N VAL A 149 6.63 4.58 -11.94
CA VAL A 149 6.54 4.10 -10.55
C VAL A 149 6.40 2.59 -10.45
N GLU A 150 5.75 1.96 -11.44
CA GLU A 150 5.70 0.50 -11.54
C GLU A 150 7.11 -0.10 -11.69
N ASN A 151 7.95 0.45 -12.56
CA ASN A 151 9.34 -0.02 -12.70
C ASN A 151 10.14 0.16 -11.40
N ILE A 152 9.91 1.25 -10.67
CA ILE A 152 10.60 1.52 -9.40
C ILE A 152 10.23 0.46 -8.35
N LEU A 153 8.94 0.22 -8.16
CA LEU A 153 8.45 -0.66 -7.10
C LEU A 153 8.57 -2.15 -7.42
N ASN A 154 8.73 -2.48 -8.70
CA ASN A 154 9.12 -3.83 -9.15
C ASN A 154 10.61 -4.13 -8.92
N SER A 155 11.42 -3.10 -8.68
CA SER A 155 12.85 -3.26 -8.54
C SER A 155 13.24 -3.67 -7.11
N LYS A 156 14.46 -4.21 -6.93
CA LYS A 156 14.88 -4.78 -5.64
C LYS A 156 14.88 -3.68 -4.57
N LYS A 157 14.03 -3.80 -3.54
CA LYS A 157 14.15 -2.93 -2.36
C LYS A 157 15.38 -3.36 -1.57
N ILE A 158 16.33 -2.45 -1.44
CA ILE A 158 17.62 -2.71 -0.77
C ILE A 158 17.73 -2.02 0.59
N PHE A 159 16.82 -1.09 0.91
CA PHE A 159 16.86 -0.29 2.12
C PHE A 159 15.44 0.04 2.57
N SER A 160 15.20 0.03 3.89
CA SER A 160 13.92 0.43 4.47
C SER A 160 14.09 0.90 5.91
N GLN A 161 13.94 2.20 6.13
CA GLN A 161 13.99 2.82 7.45
C GLN A 161 12.66 3.50 7.77
N GLU A 162 12.09 3.18 8.92
CA GLU A 162 10.88 3.83 9.44
C GLU A 162 11.16 4.40 10.83
N ILE A 163 10.99 5.71 10.99
CA ILE A 163 11.23 6.43 12.25
C ILE A 163 9.90 6.92 12.79
N GLY A 164 9.65 6.68 14.08
CA GLY A 164 8.45 7.12 14.79
C GLY A 164 7.21 6.27 14.49
N ASN A 165 6.08 6.70 15.05
CA ASN A 165 4.78 6.04 14.86
C ASN A 165 4.08 6.60 13.63
N LYS A 166 3.57 5.72 12.79
CA LYS A 166 2.89 6.10 11.55
C LYS A 166 1.77 7.11 11.79
N PHE A 167 1.87 8.26 11.10
CA PHE A 167 0.97 9.43 11.17
C PHE A 167 1.09 10.31 12.43
N ASP A 168 2.02 10.03 13.33
CA ASP A 168 2.36 10.96 14.42
C ASP A 168 3.30 12.06 13.91
N TRP A 169 3.29 13.20 14.62
CA TRP A 169 4.30 14.23 14.41
C TRP A 169 5.67 13.64 14.74
N GLY A 170 6.58 13.62 13.76
CA GLY A 170 7.85 12.91 13.92
C GLY A 170 8.09 11.79 12.93
N TRP A 171 7.03 11.30 12.29
CA TRP A 171 7.10 10.11 11.46
C TRP A 171 7.80 10.34 10.10
N SER A 172 8.63 9.37 9.71
CA SER A 172 9.19 9.29 8.37
C SER A 172 9.45 7.85 7.93
N LEU A 173 9.23 7.59 6.65
CA LEU A 173 9.57 6.36 5.96
C LEU A 173 10.50 6.70 4.79
N MET A 174 11.62 6.00 4.72
CA MET A 174 12.54 6.06 3.60
C MET A 174 12.83 4.65 3.08
N GLU A 175 12.72 4.49 1.76
CA GLU A 175 13.03 3.23 1.08
C GLU A 175 13.96 3.52 -0.11
N ILE A 176 14.79 2.54 -0.48
CA ILE A 176 15.60 2.60 -1.70
C ILE A 176 15.36 1.34 -2.54
N TYR A 177 15.11 1.59 -3.81
CA TYR A 177 14.81 0.62 -4.85
C TYR A 177 15.95 0.61 -5.86
N GLN A 178 16.52 -0.56 -6.12
CA GLN A 178 17.58 -0.77 -7.09
C GLN A 178 16.98 -1.18 -8.43
N ILE A 179 16.95 -0.22 -9.37
CA ILE A 179 16.42 -0.41 -10.74
C ILE A 179 17.32 -1.36 -11.53
N ASP A 180 18.63 -1.15 -11.44
CA ASP A 180 19.68 -2.00 -12.02
C ASP A 180 20.99 -1.84 -11.21
N ASN A 181 22.11 -2.35 -11.72
CA ASN A 181 23.40 -2.30 -11.00
C ASN A 181 23.90 -0.87 -10.70
N ASP A 182 23.43 0.15 -11.42
CA ASP A 182 23.91 1.52 -11.33
C ASP A 182 22.82 2.56 -11.04
N ASN A 183 21.55 2.21 -11.21
CA ASN A 183 20.42 3.12 -11.04
C ASN A 183 19.57 2.76 -9.83
N PHE A 184 19.27 3.79 -9.02
CA PHE A 184 18.52 3.65 -7.78
C PHE A 184 17.47 4.76 -7.69
N VAL A 185 16.39 4.45 -7.00
CA VAL A 185 15.33 5.40 -6.68
C VAL A 185 15.02 5.33 -5.19
N SER A 186 14.99 6.49 -4.53
CA SER A 186 14.55 6.61 -3.16
C SER A 186 13.08 7.00 -3.10
N PHE A 187 12.32 6.32 -2.25
CA PHE A 187 11.00 6.75 -1.83
C PHE A 187 11.12 7.43 -0.46
N LYS A 188 10.48 8.58 -0.28
CA LYS A 188 10.43 9.29 1.00
C LYS A 188 9.01 9.73 1.31
N GLN A 189 8.53 9.37 2.51
CA GLN A 189 7.27 9.84 3.06
C GLN A 189 7.50 10.37 4.48
N SER A 190 6.88 11.49 4.86
CA SER A 190 7.06 12.04 6.22
C SER A 190 5.91 12.93 6.65
N SER A 191 5.58 12.92 7.94
CA SER A 191 4.62 13.87 8.52
C SER A 191 5.18 15.29 8.65
N TYR A 192 6.51 15.47 8.63
CA TYR A 192 7.19 16.77 8.80
C TYR A 192 7.01 17.73 7.62
N PHE A 193 7.17 17.23 6.40
CA PHE A 193 7.14 18.06 5.19
C PHE A 193 5.81 17.86 4.49
N ARG A 194 5.04 18.94 4.33
CA ARG A 194 3.71 18.91 3.72
C ARG A 194 3.72 18.30 2.32
N GLU A 195 4.80 18.51 1.60
CA GLU A 195 5.09 17.98 0.27
C GLU A 195 5.34 16.46 0.33
N ARG A 196 6.08 15.99 1.34
CA ARG A 196 6.45 14.58 1.53
C ARG A 196 5.46 13.79 2.37
N GLN A 197 4.38 14.39 2.86
CA GLN A 197 3.28 13.68 3.54
C GLN A 197 2.68 12.57 2.65
N ARG A 198 2.84 12.69 1.33
CA ARG A 198 2.21 11.84 0.31
C ARG A 198 3.12 10.77 -0.29
N GLY A 199 4.41 10.77 0.05
CA GLY A 199 5.38 9.86 -0.53
C GLY A 199 5.86 10.32 -1.90
N GLU A 200 7.17 10.46 -2.07
CA GLU A 200 7.78 10.95 -3.30
C GLU A 200 8.94 10.07 -3.73
N PHE A 201 9.08 9.87 -5.04
CA PHE A 201 10.19 9.15 -5.65
C PHE A 201 11.23 10.12 -6.19
N PHE A 202 12.49 9.84 -5.87
CA PHE A 202 13.65 10.63 -6.28
C PHE A 202 14.71 9.72 -6.85
N LYS A 203 15.35 10.14 -7.94
CA LYS A 203 16.58 9.48 -8.38
C LYS A 203 17.64 9.66 -7.29
N ILE A 204 18.26 8.57 -6.88
CA ILE A 204 19.43 8.60 -5.98
C ILE A 204 20.59 7.95 -6.72
N ASN A 205 21.78 8.53 -6.58
CA ASN A 205 22.96 8.01 -7.27
C ASN A 205 23.59 6.85 -6.48
N LYS A 206 24.28 5.96 -7.20
CA LYS A 206 25.00 4.82 -6.62
C LYS A 206 25.95 5.20 -5.48
N LYS A 207 26.72 6.28 -5.65
CA LYS A 207 27.68 6.75 -4.64
C LYS A 207 27.01 7.06 -3.29
N ALA A 208 25.82 7.64 -3.29
CA ALA A 208 25.06 7.91 -2.08
C ALA A 208 24.57 6.62 -1.43
N VAL A 209 24.10 5.65 -2.22
CA VAL A 209 23.71 4.32 -1.72
C VAL A 209 24.91 3.60 -1.10
N ASP A 210 26.05 3.57 -1.80
CA ASP A 210 27.28 2.93 -1.32
C ASP A 210 27.80 3.58 -0.02
N PHE A 211 27.69 4.92 0.09
CA PHE A 211 28.01 5.61 1.33
C PHE A 211 27.10 5.16 2.48
N MET A 212 25.78 5.17 2.27
CA MET A 212 24.80 4.74 3.29
C MET A 212 25.04 3.30 3.75
N ARG A 213 25.50 2.40 2.88
CA ARG A 213 25.87 1.01 3.25
C ARG A 213 26.99 0.93 4.29
N THR A 214 27.85 1.93 4.32
CA THR A 214 28.99 2.01 5.24
C THR A 214 28.75 2.93 6.43
N PHE A 215 27.67 3.71 6.42
CA PHE A 215 27.35 4.66 7.47
C PHE A 215 26.66 3.94 8.64
N GLU A 216 27.14 4.14 9.85
CA GLU A 216 26.72 3.35 11.03
C GLU A 216 25.21 3.43 11.29
N ASP A 217 24.61 4.61 11.10
CA ASP A 217 23.19 4.83 11.37
C ASP A 217 22.26 4.16 10.33
N ASP A 218 22.73 4.00 9.09
CA ASP A 218 21.90 3.51 7.98
C ASP A 218 22.17 2.03 7.64
N LYS A 219 23.35 1.52 7.98
CA LYS A 219 23.78 0.17 7.61
C LYS A 219 22.82 -0.92 8.09
N ALA A 220 22.19 -0.73 9.25
CA ALA A 220 21.25 -1.70 9.83
C ALA A 220 19.91 -1.78 9.08
N ASP A 221 19.58 -0.77 8.27
CA ASP A 221 18.32 -0.68 7.53
C ASP A 221 18.41 -1.22 6.10
N PHE A 222 19.63 -1.63 5.68
CA PHE A 222 19.84 -2.37 4.45
C PHE A 222 19.30 -3.80 4.55
N LEU A 223 18.68 -4.27 3.47
CA LEU A 223 17.90 -5.51 3.43
C LEU A 223 18.62 -6.67 2.74
N ASP A 224 19.86 -6.47 2.31
CA ASP A 224 20.70 -7.49 1.68
C ASP A 224 21.39 -8.44 2.68
#